data_AF-A0A1A9MBZ8-F1
#
_entry.id   AF-A0A1A9MBZ8-F1
#
_cell.length_a   1.000
_cell.length_b   1.000
_cell.length_c   1.000
_cell.angle_alpha   90.00
_cell.angle_beta   90.00
_cell.angle_gamma   90.00
#
_symmetry.space_group_name_H-M   'P 1'
#
loop_
_entity.id
_entity.type
_entity.pdbx_description
1 polymer ?
#
loop_
_entity_poly.entity_id
_entity_poly.type
_entity_poly.pdbx_seq_one_letter_code
_entity_poly.pdbx_strand_id
1 'polypeptide(L)'
;MMDIDDLQAELKGIDLGDLPDDLSSGLRGMVAGIQAEIDSQRSQISRAAPRPDGVRHAIFWLKLAVDSARLNKKIRDKIAEFNRQLEQERGDAQTRADIALLERMITDSRDYERDVLEQSALSINRTPEDLGLSDDSTSSLRM
;
A
#
# COMPACT_ATOMS: atom_id res chain seq x y z
N MET A 1 11.28 -19.56 15.87
CA MET A 1 11.98 -18.99 14.70
C MET A 1 10.98 -19.12 13.56
N MET A 2 10.74 -18.05 12.81
CA MET A 2 9.76 -18.09 11.73
C MET A 2 10.48 -18.61 10.49
N ASP A 3 10.04 -19.74 9.95
CA ASP A 3 10.68 -20.38 8.81
C ASP A 3 10.14 -19.83 7.49
N ILE A 4 10.81 -20.13 6.37
CA ILE A 4 10.41 -19.65 5.04
C ILE A 4 8.98 -20.08 4.69
N ASP A 5 8.53 -21.23 5.18
CA ASP A 5 7.16 -21.71 4.99
C ASP A 5 6.13 -20.89 5.78
N ASP A 6 6.49 -20.37 6.96
CA ASP A 6 5.65 -19.45 7.72
C ASP A 6 5.52 -18.11 6.98
N LEU A 7 6.61 -17.60 6.40
CA LEU A 7 6.61 -16.37 5.60
C LEU A 7 5.77 -16.53 4.33
N GLN A 8 5.85 -17.70 3.68
CA GLN A 8 5.01 -18.04 2.55
C GLN A 8 3.52 -18.09 2.91
N ALA A 9 3.19 -18.64 4.08
CA ALA A 9 1.83 -18.69 4.58
C ALA A 9 1.30 -17.28 4.89
N GLU A 10 2.12 -16.43 5.51
CA GLU A 10 1.75 -15.03 5.77
C GLU A 10 1.50 -14.25 4.48
N LEU A 11 2.36 -14.37 3.47
CA LEU A 11 2.19 -13.67 2.20
C LEU A 11 0.90 -14.09 1.49
N LYS A 12 0.57 -15.40 1.51
CA LYS A 12 -0.68 -15.92 0.95
C LYS A 12 -1.93 -15.48 1.71
N GLY A 13 -1.79 -15.14 2.99
CA GLY A 13 -2.89 -14.64 3.82
C GLY A 13 -3.27 -13.19 3.56
N ILE A 14 -2.51 -12.46 2.72
CA ILE A 14 -2.78 -11.06 2.41
C ILE A 14 -3.83 -10.98 1.31
N ASP A 15 -5.02 -10.53 1.69
CA ASP A 15 -6.16 -10.37 0.80
C ASP A 15 -6.22 -8.96 0.18
N LEU A 16 -6.07 -8.90 -1.14
CA LEU A 16 -6.13 -7.67 -1.95
C LEU A 16 -7.49 -7.46 -2.63
N GLY A 17 -8.48 -8.35 -2.42
CA GLY A 17 -9.71 -8.41 -3.21
C GLY A 17 -10.63 -7.19 -3.08
N ASP A 18 -10.58 -6.49 -1.95
CA ASP A 18 -11.44 -5.33 -1.66
C ASP A 18 -10.80 -3.97 -1.95
N LEU A 19 -9.60 -3.95 -2.53
CA LEU A 19 -8.83 -2.73 -2.73
C LEU A 19 -9.16 -2.00 -4.04
N PRO A 20 -9.06 -0.66 -4.07
CA PRO A 20 -9.18 0.12 -5.30
C PRO A 20 -8.19 -0.36 -6.39
N ASP A 21 -8.61 -0.39 -7.65
CA ASP A 21 -7.81 -0.91 -8.77
C ASP A 21 -6.44 -0.22 -8.89
N ASP A 22 -6.39 1.08 -8.63
CA ASP A 22 -5.20 1.93 -8.63
C ASP A 22 -4.16 1.52 -7.58
N LEU A 23 -4.61 1.09 -6.40
CA LEU A 23 -3.74 0.61 -5.31
C LEU A 23 -3.42 -0.89 -5.45
N SER A 24 -4.33 -1.65 -6.06
CA SER A 24 -4.19 -3.09 -6.24
C SER A 24 -2.98 -3.45 -7.10
N SER A 25 -2.61 -2.63 -8.08
CA SER A 25 -1.51 -2.88 -9.02
C SER A 25 -0.14 -2.80 -8.33
N GLY A 26 0.11 -1.73 -7.56
CA GLY A 26 1.36 -1.55 -6.79
C GLY A 26 1.51 -2.60 -5.70
N LEU A 27 0.43 -2.93 -4.99
CA LEU A 27 0.44 -3.97 -3.95
C LEU A 27 0.65 -5.37 -4.53
N ARG A 28 0.13 -5.66 -5.73
CA ARG A 28 0.45 -6.90 -6.46
C ARG A 28 1.91 -6.97 -6.86
N GLY A 29 2.50 -5.85 -7.28
CA GLY A 29 3.94 -5.74 -7.55
C GLY A 29 4.78 -6.08 -6.32
N MET A 30 4.38 -5.59 -5.15
CA MET A 30 5.03 -5.94 -3.87
C MET A 30 4.88 -7.41 -3.50
N VAL A 31 3.68 -7.99 -3.63
CA VAL A 31 3.47 -9.43 -3.42
C VAL A 31 4.39 -10.25 -4.31
N ALA A 32 4.50 -9.88 -5.59
CA ALA A 32 5.39 -10.55 -6.53
C ALA A 32 6.89 -10.40 -6.15
N GLY A 33 7.29 -9.22 -5.68
CA GLY A 33 8.66 -8.97 -5.18
C GLY A 33 9.00 -9.81 -3.95
N ILE A 34 8.11 -9.85 -2.96
CA ILE A 34 8.30 -10.67 -1.75
C ILE A 34 8.29 -12.17 -2.10
N GLN A 35 7.42 -12.59 -3.01
CA GLN A 35 7.38 -13.99 -3.48
C GLN A 35 8.70 -14.39 -4.16
N ALA A 36 9.25 -13.53 -5.02
CA ALA A 36 10.54 -13.78 -5.66
C ALA A 36 11.68 -13.89 -4.63
N GLU A 37 11.62 -13.12 -3.54
CA GLU A 37 12.59 -13.21 -2.45
C GLU A 37 12.44 -14.52 -1.66
N ILE A 38 11.21 -14.94 -1.36
CA ILE A 38 10.93 -16.24 -0.73
C ILE A 38 11.47 -17.39 -1.60
N ASP A 39 11.24 -17.34 -2.92
CA ASP A 39 11.71 -18.36 -3.86
C ASP A 39 13.24 -18.36 -3.99
N SER A 40 13.87 -17.18 -3.97
CA SER A 40 15.33 -17.01 -3.91
C SER A 40 15.90 -17.65 -2.64
N GLN A 41 15.31 -17.38 -1.47
CA GLN A 41 15.71 -17.99 -0.20
C GLN A 41 15.52 -19.51 -0.16
N ARG A 42 14.46 -20.04 -0.79
CA ARG A 42 14.26 -21.50 -0.94
C ARG A 42 15.33 -22.15 -1.84
N SER A 43 15.75 -21.45 -2.89
CA SER A 43 16.72 -21.98 -3.86
C SER A 43 18.18 -21.86 -3.41
N GLN A 44 18.50 -20.95 -2.50
CA GLN A 44 19.86 -20.73 -1.99
C GLN A 44 20.12 -21.52 -0.70
N ILE A 45 20.64 -22.75 -0.84
CA ILE A 45 20.97 -23.61 0.31
C ILE A 45 22.17 -23.12 1.16
N SER A 46 23.05 -22.19 0.71
CA SER A 46 24.25 -21.94 1.56
C SER A 46 25.05 -20.63 1.44
N ARG A 47 24.78 -19.64 0.59
CA ARG A 47 25.62 -18.42 0.60
C ARG A 47 24.82 -17.15 0.33
N ALA A 48 24.66 -16.36 1.39
CA ALA A 48 24.25 -14.95 1.36
C ALA A 48 22.79 -14.65 0.94
N ALA A 49 21.82 -15.45 1.39
CA ALA A 49 20.42 -15.03 1.37
C ALA A 49 20.23 -13.80 2.29
N PRO A 50 19.41 -12.79 1.92
CA PRO A 50 18.92 -11.83 2.90
C PRO A 50 18.20 -12.62 3.99
N ARG A 51 18.41 -12.23 5.25
CA ARG A 51 17.85 -12.97 6.39
C ARG A 51 16.32 -13.05 6.25
N PRO A 52 15.69 -14.10 6.80
CA PRO A 52 14.23 -14.17 6.95
C PRO A 52 13.62 -12.89 7.52
N ASP A 53 14.39 -12.15 8.31
CA ASP A 53 14.05 -10.83 8.85
C ASP A 53 13.69 -9.79 7.78
N GLY A 54 14.36 -9.77 6.62
CA GLY A 54 14.07 -8.82 5.53
C GLY A 54 12.73 -9.11 4.85
N VAL A 55 12.46 -10.39 4.54
CA VAL A 55 11.16 -10.83 4.00
C VAL A 55 10.04 -10.59 5.01
N ARG A 56 10.30 -10.87 6.29
CA ARG A 56 9.34 -10.59 7.37
C ARG A 56 9.03 -9.10 7.48
N HIS A 57 10.04 -8.24 7.34
CA HIS A 57 9.86 -6.80 7.36
C HIS A 57 9.07 -6.30 6.14
N ALA A 58 9.33 -6.85 4.95
CA ALA A 58 8.57 -6.54 3.74
C ALA A 58 7.09 -6.99 3.86
N ILE A 59 6.84 -8.17 4.41
CA ILE A 59 5.47 -8.66 4.69
C ILE A 59 4.76 -7.75 5.69
N PHE A 60 5.46 -7.26 6.72
CA PHE A 60 4.91 -6.32 7.69
C PHE A 60 4.43 -5.02 7.01
N TRP A 61 5.29 -4.42 6.17
CA TRP A 61 4.93 -3.20 5.44
C TRP A 61 3.82 -3.42 4.41
N LEU A 62 3.80 -4.58 3.75
CA LEU A 62 2.72 -4.93 2.83
C LEU A 62 1.37 -5.02 3.56
N LYS A 63 1.31 -5.65 4.74
CA LYS A 63 0.09 -5.71 5.56
C LYS A 63 -0.37 -4.30 5.94
N LEU A 64 0.56 -3.45 6.36
CA LEU A 64 0.24 -2.07 6.73
C LEU A 64 -0.31 -1.28 5.54
N ALA A 65 0.30 -1.42 4.35
CA ALA A 65 -0.17 -0.75 3.13
C ALA A 65 -1.58 -1.22 2.71
N VAL A 66 -1.88 -2.51 2.87
CA VAL A 66 -3.22 -3.06 2.62
C VAL A 66 -4.25 -2.48 3.61
N ASP A 67 -3.92 -2.41 4.89
CA ASP A 67 -4.81 -1.85 5.91
C ASP A 67 -5.06 -0.35 5.69
N SER A 68 -4.03 0.41 5.31
CA SER A 68 -4.16 1.83 4.92
C SER A 68 -5.06 2.01 3.70
N ALA A 69 -4.88 1.20 2.66
CA ALA A 69 -5.71 1.25 1.45
C ALA A 69 -7.20 0.94 1.76
N ARG A 70 -7.46 0.01 2.68
CA ARG A 70 -8.82 -0.30 3.17
C ARG A 70 -9.41 0.86 3.96
N LEU A 71 -8.62 1.52 4.79
CA LEU A 71 -9.06 2.70 5.55
C LEU A 71 -9.38 3.85 4.59
N ASN A 72 -8.53 4.09 3.59
CA ASN A 72 -8.75 5.09 2.55
C ASN A 72 -10.05 4.86 1.78
N LYS A 73 -10.35 3.61 1.42
CA LYS A 73 -11.64 3.25 0.81
C LYS A 73 -12.81 3.60 1.72
N LYS A 74 -12.77 3.21 3.00
CA LYS A 74 -13.83 3.54 3.98
C LYS A 74 -14.03 5.04 4.13
N ILE A 75 -12.94 5.82 4.15
CA ILE A 75 -13.01 7.29 4.21
C ILE A 75 -13.69 7.83 2.95
N ARG A 76 -13.30 7.35 1.76
CA ARG A 76 -13.89 7.75 0.48
C ARG A 76 -15.38 7.44 0.43
N ASP A 77 -15.79 6.25 0.84
CA ASP A 77 -17.19 5.83 0.90
C ASP A 77 -17.99 6.74 1.85
N LYS A 78 -17.40 7.12 2.98
CA LYS A 78 -18.01 8.02 3.95
C LYS A 78 -18.11 9.46 3.46
N ILE A 79 -17.11 9.97 2.73
CA ILE A 79 -17.20 11.26 2.05
C ILE A 79 -18.33 11.24 1.02
N ALA A 80 -18.45 10.16 0.24
CA ALA A 80 -19.53 10.02 -0.74
C ALA A 80 -20.91 9.98 -0.06
N GLU A 81 -21.03 9.30 1.09
CA GLU A 81 -22.23 9.31 1.92
C GLU A 81 -22.56 10.71 2.44
N PHE A 82 -21.58 11.43 2.99
CA PHE A 82 -21.77 12.81 3.45
C PHE A 82 -22.13 13.77 2.32
N ASN A 83 -21.55 13.63 1.14
CA ASN A 83 -21.91 14.45 -0.02
C ASN A 83 -23.36 14.21 -0.45
N ARG A 84 -23.83 12.95 -0.44
CA ARG A 84 -25.25 12.64 -0.70
C ARG A 84 -26.17 13.22 0.39
N GLN A 85 -25.74 13.17 1.65
CA GLN A 85 -26.48 13.77 2.77
C GLN A 85 -26.53 15.30 2.63
N LEU A 86 -25.45 15.96 2.19
CA LEU A 86 -25.41 17.41 1.94
C LEU A 86 -26.21 17.87 0.72
N GLU A 87 -26.32 17.03 -0.31
CA GLU A 87 -27.24 17.29 -1.42
C GLU A 87 -28.71 17.18 -0.97
N GLN A 88 -29.00 16.34 0.03
CA GLN A 88 -30.32 16.21 0.65
C GLN A 88 -30.60 17.27 1.73
N GLU A 89 -29.60 17.64 2.52
CA GLU A 89 -29.66 18.62 3.61
C GLU A 89 -28.84 19.84 3.22
N ARG A 90 -29.54 20.89 2.79
CA ARG A 90 -28.97 22.13 2.25
C ARG A 90 -28.08 22.84 3.29
N GLY A 91 -26.79 22.46 3.32
CA GLY A 91 -25.65 23.26 3.77
C GLY A 91 -25.53 23.49 5.28
N ASP A 92 -24.95 22.53 6.00
CA ASP A 92 -24.42 22.79 7.33
C ASP A 92 -22.90 23.00 7.30
N ALA A 93 -22.41 24.04 8.00
CA ALA A 93 -20.99 24.43 8.00
C ALA A 93 -20.09 23.37 8.67
N GLN A 94 -20.67 22.60 9.59
CA GLN A 94 -20.04 21.47 10.27
C GLN A 94 -19.61 20.39 9.26
N THR A 95 -20.49 20.00 8.34
CA THR A 95 -20.23 18.94 7.37
C THR A 95 -19.17 19.34 6.35
N ARG A 96 -19.04 20.63 6.02
CA ARG A 96 -17.95 21.14 5.17
C ARG A 96 -16.59 21.07 5.87
N ALA A 97 -16.55 21.36 7.17
CA ALA A 97 -15.34 21.24 7.97
C ALA A 97 -14.92 19.77 8.13
N ASP A 98 -15.88 18.87 8.33
CA ASP A 98 -15.63 17.43 8.42
C ASP A 98 -15.13 16.85 7.08
N ILE A 99 -15.66 17.29 5.93
CA ILE A 99 -15.15 16.90 4.61
C ILE A 99 -13.71 17.37 4.42
N ALA A 100 -13.41 18.63 4.75
CA ALA A 100 -12.04 19.17 4.62
C ALA A 100 -11.03 18.42 5.52
N LEU A 101 -11.46 17.99 6.71
CA LEU A 101 -10.64 17.15 7.58
C LEU A 101 -10.39 15.77 6.98
N LEU A 102 -11.41 15.13 6.40
CA LEU A 102 -11.26 13.82 5.77
C LEU A 102 -10.40 13.88 4.50
N GLU A 103 -10.50 14.95 3.70
CA GLU A 103 -9.63 15.19 2.55
C GLU A 103 -8.16 15.33 2.97
N ARG A 104 -7.91 16.03 4.08
CA ARG A 104 -6.56 16.13 4.66
C ARG A 104 -6.05 14.78 5.14
N MET A 105 -6.89 14.00 5.83
CA MET A 105 -6.52 12.65 6.26
C MET A 105 -6.22 11.72 5.08
N ILE A 106 -6.92 11.84 3.94
CA ILE A 106 -6.59 11.09 2.71
C ILE A 106 -5.20 11.49 2.19
N THR A 107 -4.91 12.80 2.19
CA THR A 107 -3.62 13.30 1.71
C THR A 107 -2.48 12.80 2.59
N ASP A 108 -2.62 12.96 3.90
CA ASP A 108 -1.63 12.49 4.88
C ASP A 108 -1.46 10.96 4.80
N SER A 109 -2.56 10.22 4.55
CA SER A 109 -2.51 8.75 4.38
C SER A 109 -1.79 8.34 3.10
N ARG A 110 -1.93 9.09 2.00
CA ARG A 110 -1.22 8.81 0.74
C ARG A 110 0.28 9.06 0.87
N ASP A 111 0.65 10.12 1.57
CA ASP A 111 2.06 10.43 1.84
C ASP A 111 2.67 9.34 2.73
N TYR A 112 1.94 8.90 3.76
CA TYR A 112 2.38 7.78 4.59
C TYR A 112 2.48 6.46 3.80
N GLU A 113 1.52 6.15 2.93
CA GLU A 113 1.60 4.98 2.05
C GLU A 113 2.83 5.06 1.15
N ARG A 114 3.13 6.23 0.57
CA ARG A 114 4.34 6.43 -0.26
C ARG A 114 5.62 6.16 0.52
N ASP A 115 5.73 6.70 1.74
CA ASP A 115 6.89 6.49 2.60
C ASP A 115 7.05 5.02 2.98
N VAL A 116 5.94 4.33 3.28
CA VAL A 116 5.93 2.88 3.56
C VAL A 116 6.39 2.08 2.35
N LEU A 117 5.91 2.45 1.15
CA LEU A 117 6.30 1.78 -0.08
C LEU A 117 7.80 1.97 -0.37
N GLU A 118 8.34 3.16 -0.11
CA GLU A 118 9.76 3.46 -0.26
C GLU A 118 10.62 2.67 0.74
N GLN A 119 10.24 2.63 2.02
CA GLN A 119 10.93 1.84 3.05
C GLN A 119 10.90 0.34 2.74
N SER A 120 9.78 -0.17 2.23
CA SER A 120 9.64 -1.55 1.78
C SER A 120 10.58 -1.86 0.61
N ALA A 121 10.66 -1.00 -0.40
CA ALA A 121 11.57 -1.17 -1.55
C ALA A 121 13.04 -1.25 -1.10
N LEU A 122 13.45 -0.33 -0.23
CA LEU A 122 14.80 -0.32 0.37
C LEU A 122 15.10 -1.60 1.15
N SER A 123 14.10 -2.19 1.83
CA SER A 123 14.28 -3.40 2.64
C SER A 123 14.51 -4.69 1.84
N ILE A 124 14.10 -4.72 0.57
CA ILE A 124 14.31 -5.86 -0.34
C ILE A 124 15.39 -5.58 -1.40
N ASN A 125 16.24 -4.56 -1.21
CA ASN A 125 17.29 -4.16 -2.16
C ASN A 125 16.77 -3.94 -3.60
N ARG A 126 15.51 -3.51 -3.77
CA ARG A 126 14.95 -3.12 -5.07
C ARG A 126 14.74 -1.62 -5.15
N THR A 127 14.87 -1.06 -6.35
CA THR A 127 14.58 0.35 -6.58
C THR A 127 13.06 0.56 -6.70
N PRO A 128 12.54 1.76 -6.35
CA PRO A 128 11.12 2.09 -6.51
C PRO A 128 10.58 1.87 -7.94
N GLU A 129 11.46 1.97 -8.94
CA GLU A 129 11.16 1.72 -10.36
C GLU A 129 10.80 0.26 -10.64
N ASP A 130 11.44 -0.71 -9.95
CA ASP A 130 11.13 -2.14 -10.09
C ASP A 130 9.74 -2.53 -9.55
N LEU A 131 9.14 -1.65 -8.74
CA LEU A 131 7.78 -1.81 -8.19
C LEU A 131 6.73 -1.05 -8.99
N GLY A 132 7.09 -0.45 -10.12
CA GLY A 132 6.16 0.30 -10.97
C GLY A 132 5.71 1.63 -10.36
N LEU A 133 6.44 2.18 -9.37
CA LEU A 133 6.19 3.50 -8.80
C LEU A 133 6.76 4.64 -9.67
N SER A 134 6.80 4.43 -11.00
CA SER A 134 7.18 5.48 -11.93
C SER A 134 6.16 6.61 -11.85
N ASP A 135 6.69 7.80 -11.57
CA ASP A 135 6.00 9.06 -11.48
C ASP A 135 5.45 9.47 -12.86
N ASP A 136 4.30 8.91 -13.25
CA ASP A 136 3.59 9.30 -14.48
C ASP A 136 2.79 10.60 -14.29
N SER A 137 3.13 11.41 -13.27
CA SER A 137 2.55 12.72 -13.02
C SER A 137 3.39 13.89 -13.53
N THR A 138 4.43 13.64 -14.35
CA THR A 138 5.19 14.70 -15.04
C THR A 138 4.94 14.71 -16.55
N SER A 139 3.69 14.55 -16.99
CA SER A 139 3.24 14.93 -18.33
C SER A 139 2.08 15.91 -18.28
N SER A 140 2.39 17.19 -18.07
CA SER A 140 1.80 18.32 -18.83
C SER A 140 2.30 19.67 -18.32
N LEU A 141 3.48 20.11 -18.77
CA LEU A 141 3.83 21.54 -18.85
C LEU A 141 5.08 21.71 -19.72
N ARG A 142 4.90 21.52 -21.03
CA ARG A 142 5.70 22.21 -22.03
C ARG A 142 4.82 23.29 -22.63
N MET A 143 4.98 24.52 -22.13
CA MET A 143 4.85 25.74 -22.91
C MET A 143 6.25 26.15 -23.35
#